data_AF-T1CA82-F1
#
_entry.id   AF-T1CA82-F1
#
_cell.length_a   1.000
_cell.length_b   1.000
_cell.length_c   1.000
_cell.angle_alpha   90.00
_cell.angle_beta   90.00
_cell.angle_gamma   90.00
#
_symmetry.space_group_name_H-M   'P 1'
#
loop_
_entity.id
_entity.type
_entity.pdbx_description
1 polymer ?
#
loop_
_entity_poly.entity_id
_entity_poly.type
_entity_poly.pdbx_seq_one_letter_code
_entity_poly.pdbx_strand_id
1 'polypeptide(L)'
;MSNLERYLDAATRANTQRSYDNAVRHFEVEAGRLLPATPDQFAQYLSDYAESLAVTTLRQRLAALGRWHRDHGFVDPIHTALVRKTIKGIAAIHGEQAKQAAPLALVQVGQVADWLETAIAAAHERGDAESALRHTRDRAWLLALVEN
;
A
#
# COMPACT_ATOMS: atom_id res chain seq x y z
N MET A 1 -4.34 -6.46 32.97
CA MET A 1 -3.68 -5.89 31.78
C MET A 1 -2.74 -4.80 32.24
N SER A 2 -1.45 -4.95 31.97
CA SER A 2 -0.42 -3.97 32.31
C SER A 2 -0.44 -2.81 31.31
N ASN A 3 0.01 -1.62 31.74
CA ASN A 3 0.16 -0.47 30.82
C ASN A 3 1.10 -0.80 29.65
N LEU A 4 2.08 -1.67 29.87
CA LEU A 4 3.00 -2.16 28.83
C LEU A 4 2.26 -2.91 27.70
N GLU A 5 1.39 -3.85 28.04
CA GLU A 5 0.59 -4.59 27.05
C GLU A 5 -0.30 -3.65 26.23
N ARG A 6 -0.89 -2.62 26.87
CA ARG A 6 -1.70 -1.60 26.20
C ARG A 6 -0.91 -0.78 25.17
N TYR A 7 0.32 -0.40 25.50
CA TYR A 7 1.18 0.34 24.57
C TYR A 7 1.71 -0.53 23.44
N LEU A 8 2.01 -1.81 23.70
CA LEU A 8 2.44 -2.77 22.68
C LEU A 8 1.31 -3.09 21.68
N ASP A 9 0.08 -3.23 22.18
CA ASP A 9 -1.09 -3.47 21.36
C ASP A 9 -1.44 -2.25 20.51
N ALA A 10 -1.38 -1.04 21.08
CA ALA A 10 -1.57 0.22 20.35
C ALA A 10 -0.48 0.48 19.29
N ALA A 11 0.75 0.01 19.52
CA ALA A 11 1.85 0.11 18.56
C ALA A 11 1.68 -0.83 17.36
N THR A 12 0.88 -1.89 17.48
CA THR A 12 0.74 -2.93 16.46
C THR A 12 -0.62 -2.81 15.78
N ARG A 13 -0.72 -1.95 14.76
CA ARG A 13 -1.96 -1.82 13.97
C ARG A 13 -2.35 -3.18 13.41
N ALA A 14 -3.61 -3.59 13.58
CA ALA A 14 -4.14 -4.89 13.10
C ALA A 14 -3.90 -5.14 11.59
N ASN A 15 -3.75 -4.07 10.79
CA ASN A 15 -3.41 -4.17 9.38
C ASN A 15 -1.94 -4.60 9.16
N THR A 16 -1.03 -4.11 10.00
CA THR A 16 0.39 -4.47 9.98
C THR A 16 0.59 -5.93 10.38
N GLN A 17 -0.14 -6.41 11.40
CA GLN A 17 -0.08 -7.82 11.81
C GLN A 17 -0.54 -8.74 10.67
N ARG A 18 -1.71 -8.48 10.09
CA ARG A 18 -2.23 -9.24 8.94
C ARG A 18 -1.27 -9.24 7.75
N SER A 19 -0.60 -8.12 7.49
CA SER A 19 0.41 -8.05 6.44
C SER A 19 1.59 -8.98 6.72
N TYR A 20 1.99 -9.13 7.98
CA TYR A 20 3.10 -10.00 8.36
C TYR A 20 2.72 -11.47 8.31
N ASP A 21 1.55 -11.82 8.84
CA ASP A 21 1.02 -13.19 8.78
C ASP A 21 0.89 -13.64 7.32
N ASN A 22 0.42 -12.77 6.44
CA ASN A 22 0.37 -13.04 4.99
C ASN A 22 1.74 -13.19 4.33
N ALA A 23 2.77 -12.50 4.84
CA ALA A 23 4.12 -12.65 4.33
C ALA A 23 4.72 -14.01 4.73
N VAL A 24 4.55 -14.40 6.00
CA VAL A 24 4.98 -15.72 6.52
C VAL A 24 4.22 -16.84 5.81
N ARG A 25 2.89 -16.77 5.74
CA ARG A 25 2.06 -17.76 5.04
C ARG A 25 2.46 -17.94 3.59
N HIS A 26 2.71 -16.86 2.86
CA HIS A 26 3.15 -16.97 1.47
C HIS A 26 4.53 -17.62 1.36
N PHE A 27 5.47 -17.26 2.26
CA PHE A 27 6.81 -17.84 2.22
C PHE A 27 6.77 -19.35 2.54
N GLU A 28 5.95 -19.76 3.51
CA GLU A 28 5.91 -21.16 3.95
C GLU A 28 4.99 -22.04 3.12
N VAL A 29 3.81 -21.54 2.78
CA VAL A 29 2.76 -22.33 2.11
C VAL A 29 2.84 -22.15 0.59
N GLU A 30 2.85 -20.90 0.12
CA GLU A 30 2.76 -20.63 -1.33
C GLU A 30 4.10 -20.85 -2.03
N ALA A 31 5.22 -20.52 -1.38
CA ALA A 31 6.57 -20.74 -1.90
C ALA A 31 7.20 -22.05 -1.42
N GLY A 32 6.61 -22.75 -0.45
CA GLY A 32 7.09 -24.03 0.06
C GLY A 32 8.47 -23.96 0.75
N ARG A 33 8.83 -22.81 1.33
CA ARG A 33 10.10 -22.59 2.03
C ARG A 33 9.89 -22.64 3.54
N LEU A 34 10.96 -22.66 4.33
CA LEU A 34 10.85 -22.72 5.79
C LEU A 34 11.66 -21.60 6.43
N LEU A 35 11.14 -21.04 7.52
CA LEU A 35 11.84 -20.10 8.38
C LEU A 35 12.49 -20.85 9.57
N PRO A 36 13.66 -20.42 10.07
CA PRO A 36 14.50 -19.33 9.55
C PRO A 36 15.15 -19.69 8.21
N ALA A 37 15.34 -18.67 7.37
CA ALA A 37 15.85 -18.85 6.01
C ALA A 37 17.21 -18.16 5.81
N THR A 38 18.02 -18.69 4.90
CA THR A 38 19.30 -18.09 4.54
C THR A 38 19.14 -16.91 3.57
N PRO A 39 20.15 -16.04 3.47
CA PRO A 39 20.18 -15.00 2.44
C PRO A 39 19.96 -15.53 1.01
N ASP A 40 20.54 -16.69 0.68
CA ASP A 40 20.37 -17.35 -0.61
C ASP A 40 18.93 -17.81 -0.85
N GLN A 41 18.27 -18.38 0.15
CA GLN A 41 16.87 -18.77 0.06
C GLN A 41 15.96 -17.57 -0.16
N PHE A 42 16.25 -16.42 0.46
CA PHE A 42 15.53 -15.19 0.17
C PHE A 42 15.82 -14.64 -1.23
N ALA A 43 17.07 -14.69 -1.70
CA ALA A 43 17.40 -14.25 -3.05
C ALA A 43 16.70 -15.10 -4.13
N GLN A 44 16.61 -16.42 -3.92
CA GLN A 44 15.83 -17.31 -4.78
C GLN A 44 14.35 -16.99 -4.73
N TYR A 45 13.77 -16.91 -3.52
CA TYR A 45 12.37 -16.53 -3.34
C TYR A 45 12.02 -15.20 -4.04
N LEU A 46 12.86 -14.18 -3.91
CA LEU A 46 12.63 -12.91 -4.60
C LEU A 46 12.68 -13.05 -6.12
N SER A 47 13.59 -13.87 -6.64
CA SER A 47 13.72 -14.14 -8.08
C SER A 47 12.51 -14.90 -8.63
N ASP A 48 12.04 -15.92 -7.90
CA ASP A 48 10.91 -16.77 -8.31
C ASP A 48 9.60 -15.96 -8.47
N TYR A 49 9.45 -14.89 -7.69
CA TYR A 49 8.25 -14.03 -7.70
C TYR A 49 8.50 -12.64 -8.29
N ALA A 50 9.63 -12.44 -8.99
CA ALA A 50 10.00 -11.14 -9.57
C ALA A 50 9.05 -10.68 -10.69
N GLU A 51 8.49 -11.63 -11.45
CA GLU A 51 7.58 -11.34 -12.57
C GLU A 51 6.11 -11.31 -12.15
N SER A 52 5.75 -12.00 -11.06
CA SER A 52 4.36 -12.13 -10.60
C SER A 52 3.97 -11.14 -9.51
N LEU A 53 4.92 -10.56 -8.77
CA LEU A 53 4.65 -9.61 -7.70
C LEU A 53 5.32 -8.25 -7.96
N ALA A 54 4.61 -7.18 -7.60
CA ALA A 54 5.18 -5.84 -7.63
C ALA A 54 6.38 -5.71 -6.67
N VAL A 55 7.37 -4.90 -7.06
CA VAL A 55 8.57 -4.63 -6.26
C VAL A 55 8.23 -4.12 -4.85
N THR A 56 7.18 -3.31 -4.73
CA THR A 56 6.67 -2.80 -3.45
C THR A 56 6.19 -3.93 -2.55
N THR A 57 5.42 -4.87 -3.10
CA THR A 57 4.96 -6.08 -2.40
C THR A 57 6.13 -6.95 -1.96
N LEU A 58 7.11 -7.17 -2.84
CA LEU A 58 8.32 -7.95 -2.50
C LEU A 58 9.10 -7.31 -1.34
N ARG A 59 9.27 -5.98 -1.33
CA ARG A 59 9.91 -5.24 -0.23
C ARG A 59 9.12 -5.35 1.08
N GLN A 60 7.79 -5.22 1.01
CA GLN A 60 6.92 -5.36 2.17
C GLN A 60 7.01 -6.76 2.78
N ARG A 61 6.96 -7.80 1.95
CA ARG A 61 7.12 -9.20 2.38
C ARG A 61 8.50 -9.42 3.01
N LEU A 62 9.56 -8.91 2.39
CA LEU A 62 10.92 -9.02 2.92
C LEU A 62 11.06 -8.37 4.30
N ALA A 63 10.49 -7.18 4.49
CA ALA A 63 10.51 -6.49 5.79
C ALA A 63 9.77 -7.29 6.88
N ALA A 64 8.65 -7.92 6.53
CA ALA A 64 7.90 -8.79 7.44
C ALA A 64 8.71 -10.03 7.83
N LEU A 65 9.38 -10.68 6.86
CA LEU A 65 10.20 -11.86 7.10
C LEU A 65 11.45 -11.54 7.93
N GLY A 66 12.09 -10.39 7.71
CA GLY A 66 13.19 -9.94 8.58
C GLY A 66 12.71 -9.60 9.99
N ARG A 67 11.49 -9.05 10.14
CA ARG A 67 10.89 -8.88 11.46
C ARG A 67 10.62 -10.21 12.15
N TRP A 68 10.09 -11.21 11.45
CA TRP A 68 9.92 -12.56 11.99
C TRP A 68 11.24 -13.09 12.57
N HIS A 69 12.37 -12.92 11.86
CA HIS A 69 13.68 -13.35 12.35
C HIS A 69 14.06 -12.64 13.66
N ARG A 70 13.93 -11.31 13.70
CA ARG A 70 14.26 -10.52 14.90
C ARG A 70 13.37 -10.88 16.09
N ASP A 71 12.07 -11.04 15.85
CA ASP A 71 11.09 -11.38 16.89
C ASP A 71 11.35 -12.79 17.46
N HIS A 72 12.02 -13.68 16.70
CA HIS A 72 12.43 -15.03 17.13
C HIS A 72 13.91 -15.13 17.55
N GLY A 73 14.63 -13.99 17.65
CA GLY A 73 16.02 -13.96 18.12
C GLY A 73 17.07 -14.36 17.07
N PHE A 74 16.71 -14.46 15.80
CA PHE A 74 17.64 -14.73 14.70
C PHE A 74 18.26 -13.46 14.13
N VAL A 75 19.46 -13.61 13.56
CA VAL A 75 20.10 -12.54 12.79
C VAL A 75 19.29 -12.29 11.53
N ASP A 76 19.02 -11.02 11.24
CA ASP A 76 18.21 -10.63 10.08
C ASP A 76 18.95 -10.88 8.74
N PRO A 77 18.53 -11.86 7.91
CA PRO A 77 19.23 -12.21 6.68
C PRO A 77 18.94 -11.21 5.54
N ILE A 78 17.93 -10.34 5.68
CA ILE A 78 17.47 -9.46 4.59
C ILE A 78 18.43 -8.30 4.31
N HIS A 79 19.26 -7.97 5.30
CA HIS A 79 20.21 -6.86 5.22
C HIS A 79 21.53 -7.23 4.58
N THR A 80 21.69 -8.48 4.14
CA THR A 80 22.88 -8.93 3.41
C THR A 80 22.99 -8.25 2.04
N ALA A 81 24.23 -8.14 1.54
CA ALA A 81 24.50 -7.54 0.24
C ALA A 81 23.80 -8.30 -0.90
N LEU A 82 23.67 -9.63 -0.78
CA LEU A 82 23.00 -10.49 -1.74
C LEU A 82 21.53 -10.09 -1.91
N VAL A 83 20.75 -10.13 -0.83
CA VAL A 83 19.31 -9.83 -0.87
C VAL A 83 19.03 -8.41 -1.37
N ARG A 84 19.84 -7.43 -0.91
CA ARG A 84 19.73 -6.03 -1.36
C ARG A 84 20.01 -5.89 -2.86
N LYS A 85 21.05 -6.57 -3.38
CA LYS A 85 21.36 -6.57 -4.81
C LYS A 85 20.25 -7.23 -5.63
N THR A 86 19.65 -8.32 -5.14
CA THR A 86 18.53 -8.99 -5.81
C THR A 86 17.33 -8.05 -5.96
N ILE A 87 16.86 -7.40 -4.88
CA ILE A 87 15.78 -6.40 -4.97
C ILE A 87 16.12 -5.27 -5.93
N LYS A 88 17.37 -4.78 -5.91
CA LYS A 88 17.82 -3.73 -6.81
C LYS A 88 17.77 -4.18 -8.28
N GLY A 89 18.19 -5.41 -8.57
CA GLY A 89 18.13 -6.00 -9.90
C GLY A 89 16.69 -6.17 -10.38
N ILE A 90 15.81 -6.74 -9.54
CA ILE A 90 14.38 -6.89 -9.84
C ILE A 90 13.76 -5.52 -10.14
N ALA A 91 14.06 -4.50 -9.33
CA ALA A 91 13.55 -3.15 -9.56
C ALA A 91 14.07 -2.52 -10.86
N ALA A 92 15.27 -2.85 -11.31
CA ALA A 92 15.82 -2.35 -12.56
C ALA A 92 15.20 -3.02 -13.80
N ILE A 93 14.78 -4.28 -13.68
CA ILE A 93 14.24 -5.09 -14.79
C ILE A 93 12.71 -4.98 -14.85
N HIS A 94 12.03 -5.13 -13.71
CA HIS A 94 10.57 -5.24 -13.59
C HIS A 94 9.93 -4.06 -12.86
N GLY A 95 10.71 -3.04 -12.50
CA GLY A 95 10.17 -1.85 -11.85
C GLY A 95 9.23 -1.11 -12.77
N GLU A 96 7.93 -1.33 -12.62
CA GLU A 96 6.94 -0.41 -13.20
C GLU A 96 7.16 0.97 -12.57
N GLN A 97 7.37 1.98 -13.42
CA GLN A 97 7.27 3.36 -12.96
C GLN A 97 5.90 3.50 -12.30
N ALA A 98 5.87 3.94 -11.04
CA ALA A 98 4.62 4.21 -10.35
C ALA A 98 3.76 5.05 -11.28
N LYS A 99 2.60 4.51 -11.69
CA LYS A 99 1.60 5.27 -12.44
C LYS A 99 1.11 6.37 -11.52
N GLN A 100 1.84 7.47 -11.46
CA GLN A 100 1.30 8.72 -10.95
C GLN A 100 0.10 9.01 -11.83
N ALA A 101 -1.08 9.15 -11.21
CA ALA A 101 -2.22 9.68 -11.92
C ALA A 101 -1.78 11.02 -12.52
N ALA A 102 -2.02 11.23 -13.82
CA ALA A 102 -1.77 12.52 -14.43
C ALA A 102 -2.51 13.57 -13.58
N PRO A 103 -1.86 14.69 -13.21
CA PRO A 103 -2.53 15.76 -12.49
C PRO A 103 -3.81 16.14 -13.22
N LEU A 104 -4.93 16.25 -12.51
CA LEU A 104 -6.17 16.73 -13.11
C LEU A 104 -5.90 18.14 -13.63
N ALA A 105 -6.09 18.38 -14.93
CA ALA A 105 -5.85 19.71 -15.48
C ALA A 105 -6.87 20.69 -14.88
N LEU A 106 -6.46 21.93 -14.60
CA LEU A 106 -7.35 22.96 -14.03
C LEU A 106 -8.63 23.16 -14.85
N VAL A 107 -8.53 22.98 -16.18
CA VAL A 107 -9.68 23.01 -17.09
C VAL A 107 -10.70 21.90 -16.78
N GLN A 108 -10.23 20.69 -16.47
CA GLN A 108 -11.09 19.56 -16.12
C GLN A 108 -11.76 19.77 -14.76
N VAL A 109 -11.05 20.36 -13.80
CA VAL A 109 -11.63 20.78 -12.51
C VAL A 109 -12.77 21.77 -12.74
N GLY A 110 -12.55 22.79 -13.57
CA GLY A 110 -13.58 23.78 -13.91
C GLY A 110 -14.82 23.14 -14.51
N GLN A 111 -14.64 22.26 -15.50
CA GLN A 111 -15.75 21.54 -16.14
C GLN A 111 -16.60 20.73 -15.14
N VAL A 112 -15.96 20.07 -14.17
CA VAL A 112 -16.68 19.31 -13.15
C VAL A 112 -17.37 20.24 -12.15
N ALA A 113 -16.74 21.36 -11.78
CA ALA A 113 -17.34 22.35 -10.88
C ALA A 113 -18.60 23.00 -11.49
N ASP A 114 -18.56 23.35 -12.77
CA ASP A 114 -19.67 23.94 -13.52
C ASP A 114 -20.83 22.94 -13.67
N TRP A 115 -20.49 21.68 -13.96
CA TRP A 115 -21.49 20.61 -14.02
C TRP A 115 -22.16 20.39 -12.67
N LEU A 116 -21.39 20.34 -11.58
CA LEU A 116 -21.94 20.19 -10.22
C LEU A 116 -22.86 21.35 -9.85
N GLU A 117 -22.52 22.58 -10.24
CA GLU A 117 -23.35 23.75 -10.03
C GLU A 117 -24.70 23.64 -10.75
N THR A 118 -24.68 23.19 -12.01
CA THR A 118 -25.89 22.91 -12.79
C THR A 118 -26.73 21.79 -12.13
N ALA A 119 -26.08 20.74 -11.63
CA ALA A 119 -26.75 19.62 -10.97
C ALA A 119 -27.41 20.03 -9.63
N ILE A 120 -26.78 20.93 -8.87
CA ILE A 120 -27.35 21.52 -7.65
C ILE A 120 -28.63 22.30 -7.99
N ALA A 121 -28.58 23.20 -8.97
CA ALA A 121 -29.74 23.97 -9.40
C ALA A 121 -30.90 23.07 -9.82
N ALA A 122 -30.62 22.06 -10.65
CA ALA A 122 -31.63 21.13 -11.13
C ALA A 122 -32.21 20.24 -10.00
N ALA A 123 -31.41 19.88 -8.99
CA ALA A 123 -31.90 19.15 -7.82
C ALA A 123 -32.83 20.01 -6.95
N HIS A 124 -32.52 21.30 -6.80
CA HIS A 124 -33.41 22.25 -6.13
C HIS A 124 -34.75 22.41 -6.86
N GLU A 125 -34.74 22.54 -8.18
CA GLU A 125 -35.96 22.63 -9.00
C GLU A 125 -36.85 21.39 -8.86
N ARG A 126 -36.24 20.21 -8.73
CA ARG A 126 -36.98 18.94 -8.53
C ARG A 126 -37.41 18.69 -7.09
N GLY A 127 -37.01 19.55 -6.14
CA GLY A 127 -37.25 19.33 -4.70
C GLY A 127 -36.44 18.16 -4.11
N ASP A 128 -35.39 17.72 -4.79
CA ASP A 128 -34.52 16.63 -4.36
C ASP A 128 -33.38 17.16 -3.47
N ALA A 129 -33.71 17.33 -2.19
CA ALA A 129 -32.78 17.86 -1.20
C ALA A 129 -31.55 16.96 -0.98
N GLU A 130 -31.68 15.64 -1.14
CA GLU A 130 -30.57 14.70 -0.93
C GLU A 130 -29.50 14.88 -2.03
N SER A 131 -29.94 14.93 -3.29
CA SER A 131 -29.02 15.16 -4.41
C SER A 131 -28.38 16.55 -4.35
N ALA A 132 -29.14 17.59 -3.96
CA ALA A 132 -28.60 18.93 -3.81
C ALA A 132 -27.45 19.00 -2.78
N LEU A 133 -27.63 18.36 -1.62
CA LEU A 133 -26.59 18.28 -0.57
C LEU A 133 -25.37 17.49 -1.04
N ARG A 134 -25.58 16.36 -1.72
CA ARG A 134 -24.51 15.53 -2.26
C ARG A 134 -23.65 16.30 -3.25
N HIS A 135 -24.25 16.94 -4.25
CA HIS A 135 -23.52 17.71 -5.26
C HIS A 135 -22.80 18.93 -4.65
N THR A 136 -23.41 19.60 -3.67
CA THR A 136 -22.76 20.73 -2.96
C THR A 136 -21.52 20.28 -2.21
N ARG A 137 -21.62 19.16 -1.48
CA ARG A 137 -20.49 18.57 -0.77
C ARG A 137 -19.37 18.19 -1.74
N ASP A 138 -19.70 17.51 -2.82
CA ASP A 138 -18.71 17.02 -3.78
C ASP A 138 -18.01 18.19 -4.49
N ARG A 139 -18.71 19.30 -4.76
CA ARG A 139 -18.13 20.53 -5.32
C ARG A 139 -17.18 21.21 -4.33
N ALA A 140 -17.57 21.32 -3.05
CA ALA A 140 -16.71 21.90 -2.02
C ALA A 140 -15.42 21.08 -1.83
N TRP A 141 -15.53 19.75 -1.83
CA TRP A 141 -14.37 18.85 -1.80
C TRP A 141 -13.44 19.02 -3.01
N LEU A 142 -14.01 19.08 -4.22
CA LEU A 142 -13.22 19.26 -5.44
C LEU A 142 -12.41 20.56 -5.42
N LEU A 143 -13.05 21.67 -5.03
CA LEU A 143 -12.39 22.98 -4.99
C LEU A 143 -11.33 23.06 -3.90
N ALA A 144 -11.60 22.50 -2.71
CA ALA A 144 -10.62 22.46 -1.62
C ALA A 144 -9.35 21.64 -1.94
N LEU A 145 -9.46 20.65 -2.82
CA LEU A 145 -8.33 19.82 -3.26
C LEU A 145 -7.42 20.51 -4.30
N VAL A 146 -7.86 21.62 -4.88
CA VAL A 146 -7.12 22.33 -5.96
C VAL A 146 -6.38 23.55 -5.43
N GLU A 147 -6.72 24.04 -4.24
CA GLU A 147 -6.06 25.19 -3.59
C GLU A 147 -4.79 24.82 -2.80
N ASN A 148 -4.40 23.54 -2.75
CA ASN A 148 -3.32 23.01 -1.90
C ASN A 148 -2.23 22.31 -2.72
#